data_AF-A0AA37VNA9-F1
#
_entry.id   AF-A0AA37VNA9-F1
#
_cell.length_a   1.000
_cell.length_b   1.000
_cell.length_c   1.000
_cell.angle_alpha   90.00
_cell.angle_beta   90.00
_cell.angle_gamma   90.00
#
_symmetry.space_group_name_H-M   'P 1'
#
loop_
_entity.id
_entity.type
_entity.pdbx_description
1 polymer ?
#
loop_
_entity_poly.entity_id
_entity_poly.type
_entity_poly.pdbx_seq_one_letter_code
_entity_poly.pdbx_strand_id
1 'polypeptide(L)' 'MGSRYYAATVCGGFDIYDNQVKERLKPSYPSRTDAQVQCEQMNKRGELG' A
#
# COMPACT_ATOMS: atom_id res chain seq x y z
N MET A 1 0.08 -29.98 -28.00
CA MET A 1 -0.70 -28.77 -27.70
C MET A 1 -0.21 -28.21 -26.38
N GLY A 2 0.51 -27.07 -26.39
CA GLY A 2 1.03 -26.45 -25.17
C GLY A 2 0.09 -25.36 -24.70
N SER A 3 -0.68 -25.62 -23.64
CA SER A 3 -1.53 -24.62 -23.02
C SER A 3 -0.66 -23.59 -22.31
N ARG A 4 -0.75 -22.32 -22.73
CA ARG A 4 -0.11 -21.20 -22.04
C ARG A 4 -1.04 -20.75 -20.92
N TYR A 5 -0.59 -20.90 -19.67
CA TYR A 5 -1.28 -20.38 -18.49
C TYR A 5 -0.71 -19.00 -18.18
N TYR A 6 -1.53 -17.97 -18.32
CA TYR A 6 -1.18 -16.61 -17.88
C TYR A 6 -1.64 -16.45 -16.44
N ALA A 7 -0.71 -16.10 -15.54
CA ALA A 7 -1.07 -15.77 -14.17
C ALA A 7 -1.92 -14.49 -14.18
N ALA A 8 -3.15 -14.56 -13.66
CA ALA A 8 -3.95 -13.37 -13.42
C ALA A 8 -3.35 -12.61 -12.23
N THR A 9 -2.71 -11.47 -12.50
CA THR A 9 -2.28 -10.56 -11.43
C THR A 9 -3.52 -9.89 -10.85
N VAL A 10 -3.93 -10.29 -9.65
CA VAL A 10 -4.92 -9.55 -8.87
C VAL A 10 -4.32 -8.23 -8.43
N CYS A 11 -5.07 -7.13 -8.56
CA CYS A 11 -4.65 -5.83 -8.03
C CYS A 11 -4.62 -5.94 -6.50
N GLY A 12 -3.41 -6.08 -5.92
CA GLY A 12 -3.18 -6.36 -4.49
C GLY A 12 -3.43 -5.19 -3.53
N GLY A 13 -4.18 -4.17 -3.97
CA GLY A 13 -4.36 -2.91 -3.27
C GLY A 13 -3.13 -2.00 -3.35
N PHE A 14 -3.21 -0.87 -2.64
CA PHE A 14 -2.16 0.14 -2.53
C PHE A 14 -1.51 0.03 -1.17
N ASP A 15 -0.18 -0.04 -1.12
CA ASP A 15 0.55 -0.11 0.14
C ASP A 15 1.14 1.25 0.50
N ILE A 16 1.13 1.55 1.80
CA ILE A 16 1.88 2.69 2.34
C ILE A 16 3.08 2.17 3.13
N TYR A 17 4.15 2.95 3.14
CA TYR A 17 5.39 2.61 3.81
C TYR A 17 5.68 3.65 4.90
N ASP A 18 6.27 3.19 6.00
CA ASP A 18 6.85 4.09 6.97
C ASP A 18 8.08 4.80 6.37
N ASN A 19 8.18 6.12 6.52
CA ASN A 19 9.25 6.90 5.91
C ASN A 19 10.62 6.71 6.60
N GLN A 20 10.65 6.30 7.87
CA GLN A 20 11.89 6.14 8.64
C GLN A 20 12.45 4.72 8.49
N VAL A 21 11.65 3.72 8.86
CA VAL A 21 12.10 2.32 8.88
C VAL A 21 11.87 1.61 7.54
N LYS A 22 11.19 2.25 6.58
CA LYS A 22 10.89 1.72 5.24
C LYS A 22 10.11 0.40 5.27
N GLU A 23 9.35 0.18 6.34
CA GLU A 23 8.51 -1.00 6.49
C GLU A 23 7.14 -0.78 5.86
N ARG A 24 6.59 -1.84 5.28
CA ARG A 24 5.25 -1.83 4.71
C ARG A 24 4.22 -1.81 5.83
N LEU A 25 3.41 -0.77 5.87
CA LEU A 25 2.33 -0.64 6.84
C LEU A 25 1.10 -1.36 6.29
N LYS A 26 0.64 -2.38 7.01
CA LYS A 26 -0.57 -3.14 6.68
C LYS A 26 -1.81 -2.48 7.29
N PRO A 27 -2.99 -2.57 6.66
CA PRO A 27 -3.34 -3.36 5.47
C PRO A 27 -3.08 -2.68 4.11
N SER A 28 -3.15 -3.44 3.01
CA SER A 28 -3.23 -2.88 1.65
C SER A 28 -4.56 -2.16 1.46
N TYR A 29 -4.53 -0.91 1.01
CA TYR A 29 -5.73 -0.08 0.80
C TYR A 29 -6.42 -0.42 -0.52
N PRO A 30 -7.76 -0.40 -0.58
CA PRO A 30 -8.51 -0.73 -1.80
C PRO A 30 -8.37 0.35 -2.89
N SER A 31 -8.05 1.60 -2.53
CA SER A 31 -7.83 2.70 -3.48
C SER A 31 -6.60 3.53 -3.14
N ARG A 32 -6.07 4.24 -4.15
CA ARG A 32 -4.97 5.19 -3.99
C ARG A 32 -5.35 6.34 -3.05
N THR A 33 -6.60 6.79 -3.11
CA THR A 33 -7.11 7.87 -2.27
C THR A 33 -7.09 7.48 -0.80
N ASP A 34 -7.54 6.27 -0.47
CA ASP A 34 -7.53 5.77 0.91
C ASP A 34 -6.10 5.65 1.45
N ALA A 35 -5.18 5.14 0.63
CA ALA A 35 -3.76 5.09 0.97
C ALA A 35 -3.18 6.48 1.22
N GLN A 36 -3.50 7.47 0.38
CA GLN A 36 -2.99 8.83 0.52
C GLN A 36 -3.50 9.51 1.79
N VAL A 37 -4.79 9.40 2.08
CA VAL A 37 -5.39 9.96 3.31
C VAL A 37 -4.71 9.38 4.55
N GLN A 38 -4.47 8.07 4.57
CA GLN A 38 -3.82 7.43 5.72
C GLN A 38 -2.36 7.83 5.87
N CYS A 39 -1.63 7.99 4.75
CA CYS A 39 -0.26 8.49 4.72
C CYS A 39 -0.17 9.89 5.33
N GLU A 40 -1.03 10.82 4.88
CA GLU A 40 -1.07 12.19 5.40
C GLU A 40 -1.40 12.24 6.90
N GLN A 41 -2.33 11.40 7.37
CA GLN A 41 -2.65 11.30 8.80
C GLN A 41 -1.48 10.80 9.64
N MET A 42 -0.73 9.81 9.15
CA MET A 42 0.42 9.28 9.89
C MET A 42 1.59 10.25 9.94
N ASN A 43 1.87 10.97 8.85
CA ASN A 43 2.89 12.03 8.85
C ASN A 43 2.54 13.12 9.88
N LYS A 44 1.28 13.58 9.92
CA LYS A 44 0.81 14.55 10.92
C LYS A 44 0.93 14.04 12.36
N ARG A 45 0.70 12.74 12.59
CA ARG A 45 0.84 12.14 13.92
C ARG A 45 2.32 12.02 14.35
N GLY A 46 3.22 11.78 13.41
CA GLY A 46 4.67 11.72 13.67
C GLY A 46 5.30 13.08 13.97
N GLU A 47 4.74 14.17 13.46
CA GLU A 47 5.22 15.54 13.70
C GLU A 47 4.82 16.13 15.07
N LEU A 48 3.93 15.46 15.80
CA LEU A 48 3.43 15.88 17.13
C LEU A 48 4.13 15.16 18.31
N GLY A 49 5.11 14.31 18.05
CA GLY A 49 5.92 13.60 19.06
C GLY A 49 7.38 14.03 19.02
#